data_AF-A0A848GJH5-F1
#
_entry.id   AF-A0A848GJH5-F1
#
_cell.length_a   1.000
_cell.length_b   1.000
_cell.length_c   1.000
_cell.angle_alpha   90.00
_cell.angle_beta   90.00
_cell.angle_gamma   90.00
#
_symmetry.space_group_name_H-M   'P 1'
#
loop_
_entity.id
_entity.type
_entity.pdbx_description
1 polymer ?
#
loop_
_entity_poly.entity_id
_entity_poly.type
_entity_poly.pdbx_seq_one_letter_code
_entity_poly.pdbx_strand_id
1 'polypeptide(L)'
;MNFEGDCLREAGLLDAPSLLSILGEGWKEDDVRRIYPLALPQATTGRKVELVRQLADVDGHSRLFRVGQYYLFESIDGWMHDIFASEPLMLDIIAAMQHLKQKE
;
A
#
# COMPACT_ATOMS: atom_id res chain seq x y z
N MET A 1 -20.40 3.19 -9.61
CA MET A 1 -19.77 2.19 -8.72
C MET A 1 -18.40 2.75 -8.35
N ASN A 2 -18.08 2.88 -7.07
CA ASN A 2 -16.77 3.39 -6.64
C ASN A 2 -15.86 2.18 -6.36
N PHE A 3 -14.96 1.87 -7.31
CA PHE A 3 -14.12 0.68 -7.26
C PHE A 3 -13.27 0.62 -5.98
N GLU A 4 -12.62 1.74 -5.62
CA GLU A 4 -11.82 1.87 -4.42
C GLU A 4 -12.65 1.60 -3.16
N GLY A 5 -13.76 2.33 -2.99
CA GLY A 5 -14.63 2.16 -1.82
C GLY A 5 -15.18 0.75 -1.67
N ASP A 6 -15.43 0.05 -2.77
CA ASP A 6 -15.84 -1.36 -2.75
C ASP A 6 -14.69 -2.29 -2.34
N CYS A 7 -13.47 -2.06 -2.84
CA CYS A 7 -12.29 -2.83 -2.43
C CYS A 7 -11.94 -2.62 -0.95
N LEU A 8 -11.94 -1.36 -0.49
CA LEU A 8 -11.68 -1.03 0.91
C LEU A 8 -12.72 -1.66 1.83
N ARG A 9 -14.01 -1.65 1.44
CA ARG A 9 -15.08 -2.30 2.22
C ARG A 9 -14.87 -3.81 2.32
N GLU A 10 -14.60 -4.46 1.19
CA GLU A 10 -14.39 -5.91 1.11
C GLU A 10 -13.19 -6.37 1.96
N ALA A 11 -12.14 -5.56 2.00
CA ALA A 11 -10.92 -5.83 2.75
C ALA A 11 -10.94 -5.38 4.22
N GLY A 12 -12.02 -4.73 4.68
CA GLY A 12 -12.11 -4.15 6.03
C GLY A 12 -11.16 -2.96 6.25
N LEU A 13 -10.87 -2.19 5.20
CA LEU A 13 -9.92 -1.07 5.18
C LEU A 13 -10.58 0.32 5.07
N LEU A 14 -11.91 0.42 5.11
CA LEU A 14 -12.61 1.71 4.97
C LEU A 14 -12.18 2.76 6.00
N ASP A 15 -11.91 2.33 7.22
CA ASP A 15 -11.48 3.20 8.32
C ASP A 15 -9.95 3.15 8.54
N ALA A 16 -9.22 2.42 7.68
CA ALA A 16 -7.77 2.32 7.79
C ALA A 16 -7.13 3.63 7.28
N PRO A 17 -6.16 4.20 8.03
CA PRO A 17 -5.41 5.33 7.52
C PRO A 17 -4.51 4.92 6.35
N SER A 18 -4.26 5.84 5.42
CA SER A 18 -3.30 5.61 4.35
C SER A 18 -1.88 5.56 4.90
N LEU A 19 -0.98 4.87 4.19
CA LEU A 19 0.43 4.75 4.56
C LEU A 19 1.08 6.13 4.83
N LEU A 20 0.88 7.10 3.93
CA LEU A 20 1.46 8.43 4.06
C LEU A 20 0.95 9.15 5.32
N SER A 21 -0.34 9.00 5.65
CA SER A 21 -0.90 9.57 6.88
C SER A 21 -0.28 8.97 8.15
N ILE A 22 0.07 7.68 8.15
CA ILE A 22 0.71 7.02 9.31
C ILE A 22 2.19 7.41 9.42
N LEU A 23 2.89 7.52 8.29
CA LEU A 23 4.30 7.90 8.23
C LEU A 23 4.56 9.33 8.77
N GLY A 24 3.60 10.23 8.61
CA GLY A 24 3.62 11.59 9.17
C GLY A 24 4.48 12.60 8.38
N GLU A 25 4.63 13.80 8.94
CA GLU A 25 5.17 15.00 8.26
C GLU A 25 6.62 14.85 7.71
N GLY A 26 7.38 13.87 8.20
CA GLY A 26 8.75 13.60 7.73
C GLY A 26 8.83 12.84 6.40
N TRP A 27 7.69 12.44 5.84
CA TRP A 27 7.59 11.68 4.60
C TRP A 27 6.80 12.47 3.55
N LYS A 28 7.33 12.50 2.34
CA LYS A 28 6.66 13.09 1.18
C LYS A 28 6.15 12.00 0.25
N GLU A 29 5.19 12.34 -0.61
CA GLU A 29 4.71 11.41 -1.62
C GLU A 29 5.84 10.87 -2.52
N ASP A 30 6.81 11.71 -2.87
CA ASP A 30 8.01 11.29 -3.60
C ASP A 30 8.83 10.22 -2.85
N ASP A 31 8.91 10.32 -1.51
CA ASP A 31 9.57 9.30 -0.70
C ASP A 31 8.80 7.98 -0.78
N VAL A 32 7.46 8.03 -0.71
CA VAL A 32 6.60 6.85 -0.83
C VAL A 32 6.79 6.23 -2.22
N ARG A 33 6.65 7.00 -3.31
CA ARG A 33 6.83 6.54 -4.69
C ARG A 33 8.17 5.86 -4.93
N ARG A 34 9.23 6.32 -4.27
CA ARG A 34 10.58 5.77 -4.45
C ARG A 34 10.89 4.60 -3.52
N ILE A 35 10.52 4.69 -2.24
CA ILE A 35 10.93 3.72 -1.21
C ILE A 35 9.94 2.57 -1.08
N TYR A 36 8.63 2.83 -1.20
CA TYR A 36 7.61 1.80 -1.01
C TYR A 36 7.79 0.58 -1.93
N PRO A 37 8.05 0.73 -3.25
CA PRO A 37 8.27 -0.43 -4.13
C PRO A 37 9.46 -1.31 -3.72
N LEU A 38 10.45 -0.74 -3.02
CA LEU A 38 11.61 -1.45 -2.49
C LEU A 38 11.33 -2.10 -1.13
N ALA A 39 10.43 -1.51 -0.35
CA ALA A 39 10.02 -1.99 0.96
C ALA A 39 9.01 -3.15 0.87
N LEU A 40 8.08 -3.08 -0.07
CA LEU A 40 6.98 -4.05 -0.18
C LEU A 40 7.46 -5.51 -0.30
N PRO A 41 8.48 -5.86 -1.12
CA PRO A 41 8.99 -7.23 -1.15
C PRO A 41 9.55 -7.70 0.19
N GLN A 42 10.17 -6.81 0.97
CA GLN A 42 10.69 -7.15 2.31
C GLN A 42 9.54 -7.39 3.29
N ALA A 43 8.54 -6.51 3.28
CA ALA A 43 7.36 -6.61 4.13
C ALA A 43 6.48 -7.82 3.79
N THR A 44 6.52 -8.31 2.55
CA THR A 44 5.72 -9.46 2.11
C THR A 44 6.52 -10.76 2.00
N THR A 45 7.80 -10.75 2.39
CA THR A 45 8.67 -11.93 2.29
C THR A 45 8.08 -13.12 3.06
N GLY A 46 8.06 -14.29 2.40
CA GLY A 46 7.51 -15.52 2.96
C GLY A 46 5.98 -15.60 2.99
N ARG A 47 5.27 -14.57 2.50
CA ARG A 47 3.80 -14.56 2.41
C ARG A 47 3.36 -14.82 0.97
N LYS A 48 2.26 -15.56 0.81
CA LYS A 48 1.61 -15.71 -0.49
C LYS A 48 0.92 -14.38 -0.84
N VAL A 49 1.26 -13.80 -1.98
CA VAL A 49 0.65 -12.58 -2.51
C VAL A 49 -0.26 -12.97 -3.67
N GLU A 50 -1.55 -12.65 -3.57
CA GLU A 50 -2.56 -12.95 -4.57
C GLU A 50 -3.29 -11.67 -4.99
N LEU A 51 -3.39 -11.42 -6.29
CA LEU A 51 -4.23 -10.34 -6.81
C LEU A 51 -5.70 -10.75 -6.70
N VAL A 52 -6.49 -9.98 -5.95
CA VAL A 52 -7.92 -10.23 -5.72
C VAL A 52 -8.76 -9.47 -6.73
N ARG A 53 -8.50 -8.16 -6.90
CA ARG A 53 -9.19 -7.29 -7.85
C ARG A 53 -8.24 -6.26 -8.42
N GLN A 54 -8.53 -5.82 -9.64
CA GLN A 54 -7.76 -4.77 -10.31
C GLN A 54 -8.69 -3.91 -11.17
N LEU A 55 -8.42 -2.62 -11.19
CA LEU A 55 -8.83 -1.67 -12.20
C LEU A 55 -7.56 -1.02 -12.75
N ALA A 56 -7.39 -1.00 -14.07
CA ALA A 56 -6.28 -0.33 -14.72
C ALA A 56 -6.83 0.53 -15.85
N ASP A 57 -6.29 1.73 -15.99
CA ASP A 57 -6.57 2.65 -17.08
C ASP A 57 -5.25 3.14 -17.72
N VAL A 58 -5.33 4.21 -18.51
CA VAL A 58 -4.16 4.78 -19.21
C VAL A 58 -3.22 5.51 -18.25
N ASP A 59 -3.75 6.05 -17.16
CA ASP A 59 -3.05 6.99 -16.27
C ASP A 59 -2.61 6.34 -14.95
N GLY A 60 -3.11 5.14 -14.64
CA GLY A 60 -2.83 4.46 -13.40
C GLY A 60 -3.51 3.11 -13.21
N HIS A 61 -3.45 2.61 -11.98
CA HIS A 61 -4.14 1.40 -11.57
C HIS A 61 -4.50 1.40 -10.09
N SER A 62 -5.61 0.75 -9.78
CA SER A 62 -5.97 0.38 -8.42
C SER A 62 -6.00 -1.15 -8.29
N ARG A 63 -5.35 -1.68 -7.27
CA ARG A 63 -5.23 -3.13 -7.04
C ARG A 63 -5.54 -3.47 -5.59
N LEU A 64 -6.27 -4.56 -5.42
CA LEU A 64 -6.45 -5.20 -4.13
C LEU A 64 -5.73 -6.54 -4.14
N PHE A 65 -4.84 -6.73 -3.17
CA PHE A 65 -4.11 -7.96 -2.94
C PHE A 65 -4.50 -8.59 -1.61
N ARG A 66 -4.44 -9.92 -1.59
CA ARG A 66 -4.39 -10.71 -0.37
C ARG A 66 -2.94 -11.13 -0.12
N VAL A 67 -2.43 -10.83 1.06
CA VAL A 67 -1.06 -11.14 1.50
C VAL A 67 -1.15 -12.06 2.72
N GLY A 68 -1.16 -13.37 2.48
CA GLY A 68 -1.49 -14.37 3.50
C GLY A 68 -2.92 -14.18 4.03
N GLN A 69 -3.04 -13.74 5.28
CA GLN A 69 -4.33 -13.42 5.90
C GLN A 69 -4.70 -11.92 5.85
N TYR A 70 -3.78 -11.08 5.39
CA TYR A 70 -3.93 -9.63 5.37
C TYR A 70 -4.33 -9.13 3.99
N TYR A 71 -4.80 -7.89 3.93
CA TYR A 71 -5.11 -7.20 2.67
C TYR A 71 -4.20 -5.99 2.47
N LEU A 72 -3.93 -5.70 1.20
CA LEU A 72 -3.19 -4.54 0.73
C LEU A 72 -3.94 -3.97 -0.47
N PHE A 73 -4.32 -2.70 -0.39
CA PHE A 73 -4.87 -1.94 -1.49
C PHE A 73 -3.90 -0.85 -1.90
N GLU A 74 -3.67 -0.72 -3.21
CA GLU A 74 -2.81 0.29 -3.83
C GLU A 74 -3.62 1.02 -4.89
N SER A 75 -3.55 2.36 -4.90
CA SER A 75 -4.03 3.22 -5.99
C SER A 75 -2.89 4.11 -6.44
N ILE A 76 -2.44 3.91 -7.67
CA ILE A 76 -1.23 4.53 -8.22
C ILE A 76 -1.56 5.17 -9.56
N ASP A 77 -1.37 6.48 -9.66
CA ASP A 77 -1.41 7.24 -10.90
C ASP A 77 -0.31 8.32 -10.94
N GLY A 78 -0.36 9.21 -11.93
CA GLY A 78 0.60 10.30 -12.09
C GLY A 78 0.60 11.35 -10.96
N TRP A 79 -0.44 11.40 -10.14
CA TRP A 79 -0.70 12.42 -9.11
C TRP A 79 -0.80 11.86 -7.69
N MET A 80 -1.16 10.58 -7.55
CA MET A 80 -1.44 9.93 -6.28
C MET A 80 -0.76 8.56 -6.17
N HIS A 81 -0.29 8.25 -4.96
CA HIS A 81 0.18 6.92 -4.58
C HIS A 81 -0.39 6.59 -3.19
N ASP A 82 -1.64 6.15 -3.17
CA ASP A 82 -2.35 5.83 -1.95
C ASP A 82 -2.29 4.33 -1.66
N ILE A 83 -1.90 4.00 -0.44
CA ILE A 83 -1.68 2.62 0.02
C ILE A 83 -2.42 2.44 1.33
N PHE A 84 -3.24 1.40 1.38
CA PHE A 84 -3.99 0.98 2.57
C PHE A 84 -3.71 -0.49 2.81
N ALA A 85 -3.58 -0.91 4.07
CA ALA A 85 -3.30 -2.29 4.40
C ALA A 85 -3.86 -2.64 5.76
N SER A 86 -4.08 -3.93 6.01
CA SER A 86 -4.37 -4.41 7.36
C SER A 86 -3.24 -3.99 8.29
N GLU A 87 -3.57 -3.55 9.51
CA GLU A 87 -2.61 -2.92 10.43
C GLU A 87 -1.29 -3.71 10.61
N PRO A 88 -1.27 -5.04 10.84
CA PRO A 88 0.00 -5.77 10.96
C PRO A 88 0.88 -5.68 9.71
N LEU A 89 0.27 -5.73 8.52
CA LEU A 89 1.00 -5.59 7.26
C LEU A 89 1.47 -4.16 7.04
N MET A 90 0.66 -3.17 7.41
CA MET A 90 1.03 -1.75 7.33
C MET A 90 2.27 -1.45 8.18
N LEU A 91 2.33 -1.98 9.40
CA LEU A 91 3.49 -1.82 10.28
C LEU A 91 4.75 -2.46 9.71
N ASP A 92 4.65 -3.65 9.09
CA ASP A 92 5.78 -4.29 8.42
C ASP A 92 6.30 -3.46 7.23
N ILE A 93 5.39 -2.88 6.44
CA ILE A 93 5.73 -1.97 5.34
C ILE A 93 6.47 -0.75 5.87
N ILE A 94 5.94 -0.10 6.91
CA ILE A 94 6.56 1.08 7.53
C ILE A 94 7.95 0.76 8.06
N ALA A 95 8.11 -0.36 8.77
CA ALA A 95 9.41 -0.78 9.30
C ALA A 95 10.45 -0.97 8.18
N ALA A 96 10.05 -1.63 7.08
CA ALA A 96 10.92 -1.80 5.91
C ALA A 96 11.27 -0.46 5.23
N MET A 97 10.31 0.45 5.09
CA MET A 97 10.54 1.79 4.53
C MET A 97 11.50 2.61 5.41
N GLN A 98 11.30 2.61 6.73
CA GLN A 98 12.17 3.32 7.67
C GLN A 98 13.61 2.80 7.62
N HIS A 99 13.81 1.49 7.55
CA HIS A 99 15.14 0.88 7.40
C HIS A 99 15.83 1.30 6.10
N LEU A 100 15.08 1.42 5.00
CA LEU A 100 15.62 1.86 3.71
C LEU A 100 16.00 3.35 3.73
N LYS A 101 15.16 4.21 4.31
CA LYS A 101 15.42 5.66 4.40
C LYS A 101 16.67 6.00 5.21
N GLN A 102 17.04 5.17 6.18
CA GLN A 102 18.27 5.36 6.99
C GLN A 102 19.56 4.97 6.25
N LYS A 103 19.46 4.27 5.12
CA LYS A 103 20.60 3.79 4.34
C LYS A 103 20.98 4.71 3.18
N GLU A 104 20.24 5.79 2.99
CA GLU A 104 20.51 6.86 2.03
C GLU A 104 21.39 7.94 2.65
#